data_AF-A0A137RLF5-F1
#
_entry.id   AF-A0A137RLF5-F1
#
_cell.length_a   1.000
_cell.length_b   1.000
_cell.length_c   1.000
_cell.angle_alpha   90.00
_cell.angle_beta   90.00
_cell.angle_gamma   90.00
#
_symmetry.space_group_name_H-M   'P 1'
#
loop_
_entity.id
_entity.type
_entity.pdbx_description
1 polymer ?
#
loop_
_entity_poly.entity_id
_entity_poly.type
_entity_poly.pdbx_seq_one_letter_code
_entity_poly.pdbx_strand_id
1 'polypeptide(L)'
;MLPINHKTNLIMSKPSNCITVAAAKQLQDNWVATRAVDIERAMGSGDTREFLFSVAELEEFLAYVKAGSGSMNPGIRIYFGAYDNATSDKATVFLAPTLGTTQGVANDYSLEPLNNSIGGFPPKNY
;
A
#
# COMPACT_ATOMS: atom_id res chain seq x y z
N MET A 1 36.08 31.78 0.13
CA MET A 1 34.74 31.64 -0.49
C MET A 1 34.10 30.39 0.10
N LEU A 2 32.98 30.54 0.82
CA LEU A 2 32.19 29.40 1.29
C LEU A 2 31.26 28.93 0.15
N PRO A 3 31.12 27.63 -0.10
CA PRO A 3 30.18 27.14 -1.10
C PRO A 3 28.74 27.32 -0.60
N ILE A 4 27.94 28.05 -1.38
CA ILE A 4 26.51 28.24 -1.11
C ILE A 4 25.80 26.95 -1.52
N ASN A 5 25.40 26.14 -0.54
CA ASN A 5 24.67 24.90 -0.77
C ASN A 5 23.23 25.23 -1.19
N HIS A 6 22.98 25.31 -2.50
CA HIS A 6 21.64 25.46 -3.06
C HIS A 6 20.90 24.13 -2.87
N LYS A 7 20.29 23.91 -1.70
CA LYS A 7 19.21 22.93 -1.57
C LYS A 7 18.05 23.45 -2.41
N THR A 8 17.98 23.01 -3.66
CA THR A 8 16.82 23.24 -4.52
C THR A 8 15.61 22.58 -3.84
N ASN A 9 14.77 23.40 -3.21
CA ASN A 9 13.44 22.98 -2.77
C ASN A 9 12.61 22.71 -4.03
N LEU A 10 12.69 21.48 -4.54
CA LEU A 10 11.78 21.00 -5.57
C LEU A 10 10.37 20.99 -4.97
N ILE A 11 9.52 21.94 -5.38
CA ILE A 11 8.08 21.82 -5.12
C ILE A 11 7.57 20.70 -6.01
N MET A 12 7.41 19.52 -5.42
CA MET A 12 6.84 18.36 -6.12
C MET A 12 5.36 18.65 -6.40
N SER A 13 5.01 18.77 -7.68
CA SER A 13 3.61 18.87 -8.11
C SER A 13 2.85 17.59 -7.78
N LYS A 14 1.56 17.71 -7.47
CA LYS A 14 0.66 16.58 -7.23
C LYS A 14 0.77 15.56 -8.39
N PRO A 15 1.01 14.25 -8.12
CA PRO A 15 1.00 13.23 -9.15
C PRO A 15 -0.33 13.18 -9.92
N SER A 16 -0.26 12.90 -11.22
CA SER A 16 -1.41 12.94 -12.13
C SER A 16 -2.49 11.91 -11.80
N ASN A 17 -2.12 10.81 -11.15
CA ASN A 17 -3.01 9.71 -10.77
C ASN A 17 -3.64 9.89 -9.38
N CYS A 18 -3.32 10.96 -8.64
CA CYS A 18 -3.94 11.21 -7.34
C CYS A 18 -5.39 11.70 -7.49
N ILE A 19 -6.34 10.99 -6.88
CA ILE A 19 -7.77 11.37 -6.84
C ILE A 19 -8.05 12.53 -5.86
N THR A 20 -9.30 12.98 -5.79
CA THR A 20 -9.74 13.96 -4.78
C THR A 20 -10.10 13.26 -3.47
N VAL A 21 -10.08 14.01 -2.36
CA VAL A 21 -10.52 13.51 -1.04
C VAL A 21 -11.97 13.01 -1.10
N ALA A 22 -12.87 13.75 -1.78
CA ALA A 22 -14.27 13.35 -1.93
C ALA A 22 -14.42 12.02 -2.70
N ALA A 23 -13.63 11.81 -3.76
CA ALA A 23 -13.65 10.56 -4.51
C ALA A 23 -13.15 9.39 -3.64
N ALA A 24 -12.09 9.59 -2.87
CA ALA A 24 -11.56 8.57 -1.96
C ALA A 24 -12.59 8.21 -0.85
N LYS A 25 -13.26 9.22 -0.28
CA LYS A 25 -14.35 9.01 0.68
C LYS A 25 -15.50 8.19 0.09
N GLN A 26 -15.96 8.54 -1.11
CA GLN A 26 -17.04 7.81 -1.77
C GLN A 26 -16.66 6.34 -2.06
N LEU A 27 -15.40 6.07 -2.43
CA LEU A 27 -14.93 4.70 -2.65
C LEU A 27 -14.95 3.89 -1.34
N GLN A 28 -14.52 4.48 -0.23
CA GLN A 28 -14.53 3.81 1.07
C GLN A 28 -15.94 3.61 1.61
N ASP A 29 -16.82 4.60 1.45
CA ASP A 29 -18.23 4.51 1.81
C ASP A 29 -18.91 3.36 1.03
N ASN A 30 -18.65 3.27 -0.28
CA ASN A 30 -19.15 2.17 -1.11
C ASN A 30 -18.64 0.81 -0.63
N TRP A 31 -17.36 0.71 -0.24
CA TRP A 31 -16.79 -0.53 0.27
C TRP A 31 -17.46 -0.98 1.57
N VAL A 32 -17.64 -0.05 2.52
CA VAL A 32 -18.32 -0.32 3.80
C VAL A 32 -19.77 -0.71 3.58
N ALA A 33 -20.50 -0.02 2.71
CA ALA A 33 -21.91 -0.30 2.44
C ALA A 33 -22.15 -1.58 1.64
N THR A 34 -21.10 -2.19 1.06
CA THR A 34 -21.24 -3.40 0.23
C THR A 34 -20.38 -4.56 0.73
N ARG A 35 -19.05 -4.50 0.57
CA ARG A 35 -18.17 -5.64 0.86
C ARG A 35 -18.01 -5.90 2.34
N ALA A 36 -17.90 -4.85 3.16
CA ALA A 36 -17.78 -5.04 4.62
C ALA A 36 -19.02 -5.76 5.18
N VAL A 37 -20.23 -5.44 4.69
CA VAL A 37 -21.47 -6.09 5.14
C VAL A 37 -21.42 -7.61 4.99
N ASP A 38 -20.97 -8.10 3.83
CA ASP A 38 -20.94 -9.54 3.56
C ASP A 38 -19.77 -10.23 4.30
N ILE A 39 -18.59 -9.60 4.34
CA ILE A 39 -17.41 -10.11 5.05
C ILE A 39 -17.70 -10.21 6.55
N GLU A 40 -18.15 -9.13 7.17
CA GLU A 40 -18.37 -9.08 8.62
C GLU A 40 -19.51 -10.01 9.04
N ARG A 41 -20.54 -10.18 8.19
CA ARG A 41 -21.59 -11.18 8.42
C ARG A 41 -21.02 -12.60 8.41
N ALA A 42 -20.18 -12.94 7.44
CA ALA A 42 -19.58 -14.27 7.33
C ALA A 42 -18.59 -14.56 8.46
N MET A 43 -17.81 -13.55 8.86
CA MET A 43 -16.82 -13.64 9.94
C MET A 43 -17.45 -13.53 11.34
N GLY A 44 -18.68 -13.02 11.44
CA GLY A 44 -19.34 -12.72 12.72
C GLY A 44 -18.69 -11.58 13.51
N SER A 45 -17.74 -10.84 12.92
CA SER A 45 -17.03 -9.73 13.55
C SER A 45 -16.54 -8.70 12.52
N GLY A 46 -16.20 -7.50 13.00
CA GLY A 46 -15.57 -6.47 12.18
C GLY A 46 -14.18 -6.89 11.70
N ASP A 47 -13.81 -6.45 10.50
CA ASP A 47 -12.50 -6.72 9.90
C ASP A 47 -11.71 -5.44 9.58
N THR A 48 -10.39 -5.55 9.44
CA THR A 48 -9.51 -4.45 9.08
C THR A 48 -9.69 -4.08 7.62
N ARG A 49 -9.67 -2.77 7.32
CA ARG A 49 -9.82 -2.24 5.95
C ARG A 49 -9.00 -0.98 5.69
N GLU A 50 -8.10 -0.67 6.59
CA GLU A 50 -7.14 0.42 6.46
C GLU A 50 -5.80 -0.05 6.98
N PHE A 51 -4.75 0.31 6.24
CA PHE A 51 -3.42 -0.26 6.36
C PHE A 51 -2.44 0.92 6.32
N LEU A 52 -1.96 1.33 7.48
CA LEU A 52 -1.05 2.44 7.61
C LEU A 52 0.38 1.97 7.41
N PHE A 53 1.05 2.58 6.45
CA PHE A 53 2.50 2.54 6.32
C PHE A 53 3.09 3.94 6.53
N SER A 54 4.24 4.04 7.18
CA SER A 54 5.01 5.26 7.25
C SER A 54 5.62 5.62 5.89
N VAL A 55 5.84 6.91 5.63
CA VAL A 55 6.50 7.33 4.39
C VAL A 55 7.93 6.78 4.34
N ALA A 56 8.65 6.81 5.46
CA ALA A 56 10.03 6.35 5.54
C ALA A 56 10.18 4.86 5.20
N GLU A 57 9.29 3.98 5.68
CA GLU A 57 9.38 2.56 5.36
C GLU A 57 9.01 2.28 3.90
N LEU A 58 8.07 3.05 3.32
CA LEU A 58 7.77 2.94 1.90
C LEU A 58 8.95 3.41 1.05
N GLU A 59 9.65 4.48 1.44
CA GLU A 59 10.87 4.94 0.76
C GLU A 59 11.98 3.90 0.83
N GLU A 60 12.20 3.29 2.01
CA GLU A 60 13.16 2.20 2.20
C GLU A 60 12.82 0.98 1.34
N PHE A 61 11.55 0.56 1.34
CA PHE A 61 11.10 -0.57 0.53
C PHE A 61 11.24 -0.30 -0.96
N LEU A 62 10.88 0.90 -1.43
CA LEU A 62 11.07 1.30 -2.83
C LEU A 62 12.55 1.36 -3.22
N ALA A 63 13.45 1.74 -2.31
CA ALA A 63 14.88 1.69 -2.54
C ALA A 63 15.39 0.25 -2.66
N TYR A 64 14.97 -0.65 -1.75
CA TYR A 64 15.25 -2.08 -1.81
C TYR A 64 14.82 -2.69 -3.15
N VAL A 65 13.59 -2.42 -3.60
CA VAL A 65 13.07 -2.92 -4.88
C VAL A 65 13.90 -2.41 -6.04
N LYS A 66 14.16 -1.11 -6.12
CA LYS A 66 14.96 -0.53 -7.22
C LYS A 66 16.38 -1.11 -7.27
N ALA A 67 17.02 -1.33 -6.13
CA ALA A 67 18.35 -1.93 -6.08
C ALA A 67 18.34 -3.40 -6.55
N GLY A 68 17.29 -4.14 -6.21
CA GLY A 68 17.12 -5.54 -6.61
C GLY A 68 16.70 -5.76 -8.07
N SER A 69 16.01 -4.80 -8.68
CA SER A 69 15.45 -4.94 -10.03
C SER A 69 16.43 -4.74 -11.19
N GLY A 70 17.69 -4.40 -10.92
CA GLY A 70 18.71 -4.20 -11.97
C GLY A 70 18.29 -3.15 -13.00
N SER A 71 18.24 -3.53 -14.29
CA SER A 71 17.82 -2.65 -15.39
C SER A 71 16.32 -2.67 -15.71
N MET A 72 15.53 -3.44 -14.95
CA MET A 72 14.08 -3.52 -15.14
C MET A 72 13.40 -2.23 -14.65
N ASN A 73 12.15 -2.04 -15.07
CA ASN A 73 11.30 -0.95 -14.58
C ASN A 73 10.25 -1.51 -13.61
N PRO A 74 10.60 -1.75 -12.34
CA PRO A 74 9.71 -2.46 -11.43
C PRO A 74 8.46 -1.64 -11.09
N GLY A 75 7.37 -2.36 -10.84
CA GLY A 75 6.19 -1.82 -10.19
C GLY A 75 6.05 -2.37 -8.77
N ILE A 76 5.03 -1.86 -8.07
CA ILE A 76 4.56 -2.43 -6.80
C ILE A 76 3.11 -2.86 -7.01
N ARG A 77 2.82 -4.13 -6.71
CA ARG A 77 1.47 -4.68 -6.71
C ARG A 77 1.01 -4.90 -5.28
N ILE A 78 -0.19 -4.42 -4.97
CA ILE A 78 -0.80 -4.58 -3.65
C ILE A 78 -1.78 -5.74 -3.72
N TYR A 79 -1.60 -6.72 -2.84
CA TYR A 79 -2.52 -7.84 -2.69
C TYR A 79 -3.30 -7.69 -1.38
N PHE A 80 -4.59 -8.04 -1.40
CA PHE A 80 -5.31 -8.37 -0.19
C PHE A 80 -4.80 -9.73 0.34
N GLY A 81 -4.58 -9.80 1.64
CA GLY A 81 -4.28 -11.04 2.37
C GLY A 81 -5.12 -11.12 3.63
N ALA A 82 -4.99 -12.22 4.36
CA ALA A 82 -5.56 -12.38 5.68
C ALA A 82 -4.56 -13.11 6.57
N TYR A 83 -4.55 -12.76 7.84
CA TYR A 83 -3.98 -13.62 8.86
C TYR A 83 -4.99 -14.73 9.16
N ASP A 84 -4.49 -15.93 9.36
CA ASP A 84 -5.25 -17.06 9.89
C ASP A 84 -4.32 -17.84 10.82
N ASN A 85 -4.08 -17.24 11.98
CA ASN A 85 -3.16 -17.78 12.97
C ASN A 85 -3.67 -17.52 14.39
N ALA A 86 -2.96 -18.07 15.37
CA ALA A 86 -3.37 -18.01 16.77
C ALA A 86 -3.48 -16.58 17.36
N THR A 87 -2.89 -15.58 16.71
CA THR A 87 -2.87 -14.19 17.21
C THR A 87 -3.74 -13.22 16.41
N SER A 88 -4.15 -13.57 15.19
CA SER A 88 -5.00 -12.73 14.35
C SER A 88 -5.71 -13.53 13.26
N ASP A 89 -6.98 -13.18 13.04
CA ASP A 89 -7.84 -13.66 11.95
C ASP A 89 -8.21 -12.53 10.96
N LYS A 90 -7.49 -11.40 11.01
CA LYS A 90 -7.86 -10.15 10.32
C LYS A 90 -7.26 -10.05 8.92
N ALA A 91 -7.94 -9.30 8.06
CA ALA A 91 -7.42 -8.91 6.77
C ALA A 91 -6.14 -8.06 6.89
N THR A 92 -5.30 -8.16 5.86
CA THR A 92 -4.07 -7.39 5.69
C THR A 92 -3.87 -7.05 4.20
N VAL A 93 -2.84 -6.26 3.91
CA VAL A 93 -2.28 -6.13 2.56
C VAL A 93 -0.79 -6.38 2.60
N PHE A 94 -0.24 -6.84 1.47
CA PHE A 94 1.20 -6.83 1.26
C PHE A 94 1.54 -6.25 -0.10
N LEU A 95 2.71 -5.61 -0.17
CA LEU A 95 3.24 -4.93 -1.34
C LEU A 95 4.31 -5.83 -1.97
N ALA A 96 4.04 -6.34 -3.17
CA ALA A 96 4.93 -7.22 -3.90
C ALA A 96 5.63 -6.48 -5.05
N PRO A 97 6.95 -6.62 -5.21
CA PRO A 97 7.66 -6.12 -6.38
C PRO A 97 7.21 -6.83 -7.66
N THR A 98 7.27 -6.15 -8.80
CA THR A 98 6.96 -6.73 -10.12
C THR A 98 8.10 -6.52 -11.10
N LEU A 99 8.25 -7.41 -12.10
CA LEU A 99 9.29 -7.31 -13.13
C LEU A 99 9.07 -6.16 -14.14
N GLY A 100 7.96 -5.43 -14.01
CA GLY A 100 7.52 -4.39 -14.93
C GLY A 100 6.23 -3.71 -14.46
N THR A 101 5.68 -2.82 -15.27
CA THR A 101 4.45 -2.06 -14.96
C THR A 101 3.30 -2.29 -15.95
N THR A 102 3.47 -3.23 -16.89
CA THR A 102 2.45 -3.56 -17.89
C THR A 102 1.45 -4.59 -17.37
N GLN A 103 0.27 -4.65 -18.01
CA GLN A 103 -0.74 -5.65 -17.67
C GLN A 103 -0.20 -7.07 -17.83
N GLY A 104 -0.47 -7.93 -16.85
CA GLY A 104 -0.09 -9.35 -16.88
C GLY A 104 1.38 -9.62 -16.52
N VAL A 105 2.18 -8.59 -16.22
CA VAL A 105 3.57 -8.79 -15.78
C VAL A 105 3.62 -9.63 -14.49
N ALA A 106 4.64 -10.48 -14.35
CA ALA A 106 4.82 -11.29 -13.15
C ALA A 106 5.27 -10.45 -11.94
N ASN A 107 5.02 -10.98 -10.75
CA ASN A 107 5.74 -10.53 -9.56
C ASN A 107 7.23 -10.87 -9.71
N ASP A 108 8.09 -10.09 -9.08
CA ASP A 108 9.49 -10.45 -8.91
C ASP A 108 9.63 -11.23 -7.60
N TYR A 109 9.69 -12.56 -7.72
CA TYR A 109 9.84 -13.47 -6.57
C TYR A 109 11.28 -13.59 -6.06
N SER A 110 12.24 -12.86 -6.65
CA SER A 110 13.61 -12.77 -6.11
C SER A 110 13.73 -11.73 -4.99
N LEU A 111 12.68 -10.91 -4.80
CA LEU A 111 12.61 -9.86 -3.80
C LEU A 111 11.45 -10.12 -2.85
N GLU A 112 11.68 -9.85 -1.57
CA GLU A 112 10.70 -10.08 -0.52
C GLU A 112 9.60 -9.01 -0.55
N PRO A 113 8.32 -9.38 -0.31
CA PRO A 113 7.23 -8.42 -0.21
C PRO A 113 7.22 -7.71 1.15
N LEU A 114 6.74 -6.46 1.17
CA LEU A 114 6.49 -5.72 2.41
C LEU A 114 5.07 -6.05 2.93
N ASN A 115 5.01 -6.61 4.13
CA ASN A 115 3.82 -6.73 4.97
C ASN A 115 4.15 -6.03 6.31
N ASN A 116 3.19 -5.86 7.23
CA ASN A 116 3.28 -5.19 8.54
C ASN A 116 2.75 -3.75 8.60
N SER A 117 1.74 -3.44 7.79
CA SER A 117 0.98 -2.21 8.02
C SER A 117 0.39 -2.16 9.43
N ILE A 118 0.34 -0.97 10.02
CA ILE A 118 -0.38 -0.75 11.27
C ILE A 118 -1.88 -0.67 10.93
N GLY A 119 -2.66 -1.60 11.45
CA GLY A 119 -4.12 -1.61 11.34
C GLY A 119 -4.78 -1.14 12.64
N GLY A 120 -5.78 -0.28 12.54
CA GLY A 120 -6.63 0.12 13.65
C GLY A 120 -7.82 -0.82 13.85
N PHE A 121 -8.15 -1.09 15.11
CA PHE A 121 -9.38 -1.78 15.49
C PHE A 121 -10.13 -0.96 16.57
N PRO A 122 -11.34 -0.44 16.29
CA PRO A 122 -12.07 -0.55 15.02
C PRO A 122 -11.37 0.21 13.87
N PRO A 123 -11.61 -0.20 12.61
CA PRO A 123 -11.00 0.46 11.46
C PRO A 123 -11.47 1.91 11.32
N LYS A 124 -10.57 2.80 10.94
CA LYS A 124 -10.88 4.22 10.71
C LYS A 124 -11.59 4.39 9.36
N ASN A 125 -12.65 5.20 9.33
CA ASN A 125 -13.22 5.67 8.06
C ASN A 125 -12.26 6.67 7.41
N TYR A 126 -12.30 6.72 6.08
CA TYR A 126 -11.61 7.74 5.29
C TYR A 126 -12.40 9.07 5.31
#